data_AF-A0A6A4ESL1-F1
#
_entry.id   AF-A0A6A4ESL1-F1
#
_cell.length_a   1.000
_cell.length_b   1.000
_cell.length_c   1.000
_cell.angle_alpha   90.00
_cell.angle_beta   90.00
_cell.angle_gamma   90.00
#
_symmetry.space_group_name_H-M   'P 1'
#
loop_
_entity.id
_entity.type
_entity.pdbx_description
1 polymer ?
#
loop_
_entity_poly.entity_id
_entity_poly.type
_entity_poly.pdbx_seq_one_letter_code
_entity_poly.pdbx_strand_id
1 'polypeptide(L)'
;MAAPRPLLAVELVFREKHAFAGLPHVSALTSEFLDGSVGLTLAAACKFGSRKLLDRIWDSCCTTRADTDSAWSIRNYLRTDRHYLQFQFRCSLLEAVKTGDEYVVEWLFEHCTDCYVPVEVVEKAAELGKLHILKFFPQRNVGNIMSAAVRSGDIPLMEWLIRNEFNRHIHDRPRISDAVLTGSLEVVKWMYNHGFTDNGDEALMNAASNDDLEMKPQP
;
A
#
# COMPACT_ATOMS: atom_id res chain seq x y z
N MET A 1 -27.70 -0.53 14.45
CA MET A 1 -26.81 -0.56 13.28
C MET A 1 -27.63 -0.21 12.04
N ALA A 2 -27.15 0.69 11.17
CA ALA A 2 -27.79 0.92 9.89
C ALA A 2 -27.41 -0.24 8.96
N ALA A 3 -28.39 -1.01 8.49
CA ALA A 3 -28.14 -2.06 7.51
C ALA A 3 -27.48 -1.42 6.26
N PRO A 4 -26.46 -2.06 5.66
CA PRO A 4 -25.85 -1.54 4.45
C PRO A 4 -26.92 -1.36 3.38
N ARG A 5 -26.79 -0.29 2.56
CA ARG A 5 -27.76 -0.01 1.49
C ARG A 5 -28.00 -1.28 0.65
N PRO A 6 -29.26 -1.61 0.31
CA PRO A 6 -29.55 -2.79 -0.47
C PRO A 6 -28.78 -2.78 -1.80
N LEU A 7 -28.46 -3.96 -2.31
CA LEU A 7 -27.88 -4.10 -3.65
C LEU A 7 -28.85 -3.52 -4.67
N LEU A 8 -28.35 -2.71 -5.61
CA LEU A 8 -29.17 -2.09 -6.66
C LEU A 8 -30.02 -3.13 -7.42
N ALA A 9 -29.46 -4.31 -7.68
CA ALA A 9 -30.18 -5.40 -8.32
C ALA A 9 -31.41 -5.85 -7.51
N VAL A 10 -31.29 -5.92 -6.19
CA VAL A 10 -32.40 -6.25 -5.29
C VAL A 10 -33.42 -5.12 -5.25
N GLU A 11 -32.99 -3.86 -5.18
CA GLU A 11 -33.91 -2.72 -5.24
C GLU A 11 -34.75 -2.73 -6.53
N LEU A 12 -34.11 -2.99 -7.67
CA LEU A 12 -34.80 -3.05 -8.97
C LEU A 12 -35.81 -4.20 -9.03
N VAL A 13 -35.44 -5.40 -8.56
CA VAL A 13 -36.34 -6.56 -8.54
C VAL A 13 -37.55 -6.31 -7.63
N PHE A 14 -37.33 -5.74 -6.44
CA PHE A 14 -38.41 -5.46 -5.49
C PHE A 14 -39.27 -4.26 -5.89
N ARG A 15 -38.74 -3.32 -6.68
CA ARG A 15 -39.52 -2.21 -7.26
C ARG A 15 -40.59 -2.71 -8.23
N GLU A 16 -40.28 -3.70 -9.06
CA GLU A 16 -41.22 -4.29 -10.02
C GLU A 16 -42.23 -5.25 -9.37
N LYS A 17 -41.91 -5.77 -8.17
CA LYS A 17 -42.78 -6.71 -7.44
C LYS A 17 -43.60 -5.98 -6.37
N HIS A 18 -44.65 -5.27 -6.81
CA HIS A 18 -45.55 -4.48 -5.95
C HIS A 18 -46.11 -5.22 -4.72
N ALA A 19 -46.23 -6.56 -4.77
CA ALA A 19 -46.62 -7.38 -3.62
C ALA A 19 -45.71 -7.20 -2.39
N PHE A 20 -44.46 -6.76 -2.58
CA PHE A 20 -43.50 -6.54 -1.50
C PHE A 20 -43.27 -5.05 -1.18
N ALA A 21 -44.05 -4.14 -1.77
CA ALA A 21 -43.85 -2.69 -1.60
C ALA A 21 -43.94 -2.19 -0.15
N GLY A 22 -44.64 -2.92 0.74
CA GLY A 22 -44.74 -2.63 2.17
C GLY A 22 -43.76 -3.38 3.06
N LEU A 23 -42.82 -4.15 2.50
CA LEU A 23 -41.95 -5.09 3.24
C LEU A 23 -40.45 -4.76 3.03
N PRO A 24 -39.97 -3.60 3.48
CA PRO A 24 -38.57 -3.19 3.27
C PRO A 24 -37.55 -4.13 3.94
N HIS A 25 -37.96 -4.82 5.02
CA HIS A 25 -37.12 -5.81 5.70
C HIS A 25 -36.86 -7.06 4.83
N VAL A 26 -37.80 -7.47 3.96
CA VAL A 26 -37.59 -8.61 3.05
C VAL A 26 -36.57 -8.25 1.97
N SER A 27 -36.65 -7.03 1.43
CA SER A 27 -35.65 -6.50 0.51
C SER A 27 -34.27 -6.42 1.18
N ALA A 28 -34.19 -5.94 2.42
CA ALA A 28 -32.95 -5.87 3.19
C ALA A 28 -32.35 -7.26 3.44
N LEU A 29 -33.14 -8.22 3.91
CA LEU A 29 -32.69 -9.61 4.14
C LEU A 29 -32.27 -10.30 2.85
N THR A 30 -32.99 -10.09 1.75
CA THR A 30 -32.62 -10.64 0.43
C THR A 30 -31.31 -10.03 -0.04
N SER A 31 -31.12 -8.72 0.16
CA SER A 31 -29.86 -8.07 -0.15
C SER A 31 -28.72 -8.57 0.71
N GLU A 32 -28.93 -8.78 2.00
CA GLU A 32 -27.92 -9.32 2.92
C GLU A 32 -27.53 -10.75 2.53
N PHE A 33 -28.52 -11.59 2.23
CA PHE A 33 -28.30 -12.96 1.78
C PHE A 33 -27.51 -13.04 0.46
N LEU A 34 -27.81 -12.15 -0.50
CA LEU A 34 -27.11 -12.08 -1.77
C LEU A 34 -25.77 -11.35 -1.69
N ASP A 35 -25.45 -10.73 -0.55
CA ASP A 35 -24.22 -9.96 -0.40
C ASP A 35 -23.00 -10.88 -0.26
N GLY A 36 -22.50 -11.37 -1.38
CA GLY A 36 -21.28 -12.16 -1.44
C GLY A 36 -20.02 -11.38 -1.02
N SER A 37 -20.11 -10.05 -0.86
CA SER A 37 -18.96 -9.28 -0.40
C SER A 37 -18.56 -9.73 1.02
N VAL A 38 -19.48 -10.25 1.84
CA VAL A 38 -19.24 -10.64 3.25
C VAL A 38 -18.05 -11.59 3.43
N GLY A 39 -17.77 -12.43 2.44
CA GLY A 39 -16.63 -13.35 2.43
C GLY A 39 -15.33 -12.77 1.85
N LEU A 40 -15.35 -11.58 1.25
CA LEU A 40 -14.17 -10.97 0.64
C LEU A 40 -13.35 -10.20 1.68
N THR A 41 -12.04 -10.45 1.69
CA THR A 41 -11.08 -9.60 2.40
C THR A 41 -10.90 -8.27 1.67
N LEU A 42 -10.49 -7.24 2.40
CA LEU A 42 -10.22 -5.92 1.81
C LEU A 42 -9.17 -6.03 0.68
N ALA A 43 -8.11 -6.81 0.90
CA ALA A 43 -7.06 -7.02 -0.10
C ALA A 43 -7.58 -7.73 -1.36
N ALA A 44 -8.48 -8.70 -1.24
CA ALA A 44 -9.08 -9.35 -2.40
C ALA A 44 -9.99 -8.39 -3.17
N ALA A 45 -10.71 -7.50 -2.47
CA ALA A 45 -11.57 -6.50 -3.08
C ALA A 45 -10.79 -5.44 -3.88
N CYS A 46 -9.57 -5.10 -3.44
CA CYS A 46 -8.70 -4.16 -4.14
C CYS A 46 -8.33 -4.61 -5.57
N LYS A 47 -8.35 -5.91 -5.85
CA LYS A 47 -8.12 -6.46 -7.20
C LYS A 47 -9.17 -6.02 -8.23
N PHE A 48 -10.35 -5.62 -7.76
CA PHE A 48 -11.45 -5.20 -8.62
C PHE A 48 -11.45 -3.69 -8.88
N GLY A 49 -10.61 -2.90 -8.22
CA GLY A 49 -10.51 -1.44 -8.41
C GLY A 49 -11.82 -0.67 -8.14
N SER A 50 -12.77 -1.28 -7.43
CA SER A 50 -14.12 -0.73 -7.26
C SER A 50 -14.29 -0.04 -5.91
N ARG A 51 -14.28 1.29 -5.90
CA ARG A 51 -14.56 2.10 -4.69
C ARG A 51 -15.89 1.72 -4.04
N LYS A 52 -16.95 1.52 -4.82
CA LYS A 52 -18.25 1.10 -4.30
C LYS A 52 -18.21 -0.24 -3.56
N LEU A 53 -17.36 -1.16 -4.01
CA LEU A 53 -17.16 -2.44 -3.32
C LEU A 53 -16.38 -2.24 -2.02
N LEU A 54 -15.32 -1.41 -2.04
CA LEU A 54 -14.53 -1.08 -0.86
C LEU A 54 -15.37 -0.36 0.21
N ASP A 55 -16.13 0.67 -0.18
CA ASP A 55 -17.08 1.38 0.68
C ASP A 55 -18.09 0.40 1.29
N ARG A 56 -18.65 -0.49 0.47
CA ARG A 56 -19.61 -1.50 0.94
C ARG A 56 -18.99 -2.47 1.96
N ILE A 57 -17.77 -2.92 1.73
CA ILE A 57 -17.03 -3.75 2.69
C ILE A 57 -16.79 -2.96 3.97
N TRP A 58 -16.33 -1.72 3.86
CA TRP A 58 -15.98 -0.87 5.00
C TRP A 58 -17.18 -0.46 5.87
N ASP A 59 -18.28 -0.04 5.24
CA ASP A 59 -19.52 0.37 5.90
C ASP A 59 -20.22 -0.80 6.60
N SER A 60 -20.02 -2.02 6.08
CA SER A 60 -20.55 -3.23 6.71
C SER A 60 -19.74 -3.73 7.91
N CYS A 61 -18.59 -3.12 8.22
CA CYS A 61 -17.75 -3.53 9.34
C CYS A 61 -18.26 -2.93 10.66
N CYS A 62 -18.38 -3.75 11.71
CA CYS A 62 -18.75 -3.28 13.04
C CYS A 62 -17.70 -2.30 13.59
N THR A 63 -18.17 -1.19 14.18
CA THR A 63 -17.31 -0.15 14.77
C THR A 63 -16.97 -0.39 16.24
N THR A 64 -17.71 -1.25 16.95
CA THR A 64 -17.46 -1.52 18.38
C THR A 64 -17.49 -3.02 18.69
N ARG A 65 -16.70 -3.46 19.69
CA ARG A 65 -16.65 -4.86 20.15
C ARG A 65 -17.92 -5.31 20.88
N ALA A 66 -18.81 -4.37 21.25
CA ALA A 66 -20.10 -4.67 21.88
C ALA A 66 -21.19 -5.02 20.86
N ASP A 67 -21.00 -4.65 19.59
CA ASP A 67 -21.88 -4.94 18.45
C ASP A 67 -21.52 -6.25 17.73
N THR A 68 -20.68 -7.11 18.32
CA THR A 68 -20.36 -8.41 17.71
C THR A 68 -21.57 -9.34 17.83
N ASP A 69 -22.51 -9.20 16.91
CA ASP A 69 -23.46 -10.26 16.60
C ASP A 69 -22.64 -11.54 16.34
N SER A 70 -23.11 -12.67 16.87
CA SER A 70 -22.35 -13.92 17.01
C SER A 70 -21.95 -14.60 15.69
N ALA A 71 -22.04 -13.90 14.57
CA ALA A 71 -21.57 -14.35 13.27
C ALA A 71 -20.05 -14.13 13.16
N TRP A 72 -19.33 -15.24 12.99
CA TRP A 72 -17.90 -15.33 12.75
C TRP A 72 -17.56 -14.67 11.39
N SER A 73 -17.59 -13.34 11.33
CA SER A 73 -17.28 -12.59 10.11
C SER A 73 -15.92 -11.92 10.26
N ILE A 74 -15.01 -12.27 9.35
CA ILE A 74 -13.67 -11.69 9.20
C ILE A 74 -13.71 -10.14 9.16
N ARG A 75 -14.84 -9.56 8.75
CA ARG A 75 -15.10 -8.12 8.71
C ARG A 75 -15.13 -7.45 10.09
N ASN A 76 -15.58 -8.16 11.12
CA ASN A 76 -15.65 -7.60 12.48
C ASN A 76 -14.27 -7.19 13.00
N TYR A 77 -13.21 -7.82 12.51
CA TYR A 77 -11.84 -7.52 12.92
C TYR A 77 -11.21 -6.36 12.15
N LEU A 78 -11.75 -5.97 10.99
CA LEU A 78 -11.14 -4.93 10.15
C LEU A 78 -11.06 -3.58 10.87
N ARG A 79 -12.11 -3.19 11.60
CA ARG A 79 -12.14 -1.90 12.33
C ARG A 79 -11.88 -2.03 13.83
N THR A 80 -11.81 -3.25 14.36
CA THR A 80 -11.64 -3.49 15.80
C THR A 80 -10.24 -3.97 16.19
N ASP A 81 -9.54 -4.68 15.29
CA ASP A 81 -8.20 -5.19 15.53
C ASP A 81 -7.18 -4.44 14.67
N ARG A 82 -6.30 -3.68 15.36
CA ARG A 82 -5.26 -2.87 14.72
C ARG A 82 -4.27 -3.69 13.89
N HIS A 83 -3.96 -4.92 14.32
CA HIS A 83 -2.98 -5.77 13.66
C HIS A 83 -3.58 -6.41 12.41
N TYR A 84 -4.84 -6.83 12.49
CA TYR A 84 -5.57 -7.30 11.33
C TYR A 84 -5.78 -6.19 10.30
N LEU A 85 -6.15 -4.97 10.74
CA LEU A 85 -6.24 -3.80 9.86
C LEU A 85 -4.90 -3.53 9.18
N GLN A 86 -3.79 -3.50 9.94
CA GLN A 86 -2.46 -3.28 9.38
C GLN A 86 -2.07 -4.38 8.38
N PHE A 87 -2.41 -5.64 8.64
CA PHE A 87 -2.17 -6.74 7.71
C PHE A 87 -2.98 -6.58 6.41
N GLN A 88 -4.27 -6.25 6.51
CA GLN A 88 -5.12 -6.00 5.35
C GLN A 88 -4.67 -4.77 4.57
N PHE A 89 -4.31 -3.69 5.25
CA PHE A 89 -3.76 -2.47 4.63
C PHE A 89 -2.50 -2.79 3.84
N ARG A 90 -1.54 -3.50 4.44
CA ARG A 90 -0.31 -3.94 3.77
C ARG A 90 -0.61 -4.75 2.51
N CYS A 91 -1.44 -5.80 2.61
CA CYS A 91 -1.79 -6.64 1.47
C CYS A 91 -2.53 -5.87 0.36
N SER A 92 -3.46 -4.98 0.75
CA SER A 92 -4.24 -4.14 -0.17
C SER A 92 -3.37 -3.13 -0.90
N LEU A 93 -2.48 -2.46 -0.17
CA LEU A 93 -1.56 -1.47 -0.74
C LEU A 93 -0.55 -2.13 -1.68
N LEU A 94 -0.04 -3.33 -1.33
CA LEU A 94 0.84 -4.10 -2.20
C LEU A 94 0.16 -4.45 -3.54
N GLU A 95 -1.13 -4.80 -3.50
CA GLU A 95 -1.91 -5.08 -4.71
C GLU A 95 -2.14 -3.80 -5.53
N ALA A 96 -2.53 -2.71 -4.88
CA ALA A 96 -2.74 -1.41 -5.53
C ALA A 96 -1.46 -0.89 -6.22
N VAL A 97 -0.29 -1.12 -5.61
CA VAL A 97 1.01 -0.82 -6.21
C VAL A 97 1.27 -1.65 -7.47
N LYS A 98 0.94 -2.94 -7.45
CA LYS A 98 1.10 -3.83 -8.62
C LYS A 98 0.18 -3.43 -9.77
N THR A 99 -1.09 -3.14 -9.47
CA THR A 99 -2.06 -2.71 -10.48
C THR A 99 -1.82 -1.28 -10.95
N GLY A 100 -1.20 -0.44 -10.11
CA GLY A 100 -1.04 0.99 -10.36
C GLY A 100 -2.32 1.78 -10.11
N ASP A 101 -3.24 1.26 -9.30
CA ASP A 101 -4.55 1.88 -9.05
C ASP A 101 -4.46 2.96 -7.98
N GLU A 102 -4.30 4.21 -8.42
CA GLU A 102 -4.24 5.39 -7.54
C GLU A 102 -5.53 5.57 -6.73
N TYR A 103 -6.69 5.20 -7.29
CA TYR A 103 -7.97 5.39 -6.61
C TYR A 103 -8.09 4.51 -5.38
N VAL A 104 -7.54 3.30 -5.43
CA VAL A 104 -7.47 2.37 -4.29
C VAL A 104 -6.45 2.87 -3.27
N VAL A 105 -5.31 3.42 -3.71
CA VAL A 105 -4.31 4.01 -2.81
C VAL A 105 -4.92 5.15 -2.01
N GLU A 106 -5.57 6.12 -2.67
CA GLU A 106 -6.26 7.23 -2.00
C GLU A 106 -7.27 6.72 -0.97
N TRP A 107 -8.13 5.77 -1.38
CA TRP A 107 -9.16 5.20 -0.52
C TRP A 107 -8.56 4.54 0.74
N LEU A 108 -7.45 3.81 0.58
CA LEU A 108 -6.78 3.15 1.71
C LEU A 108 -6.24 4.17 2.72
N PHE A 109 -5.68 5.29 2.28
CA PHE A 109 -5.17 6.31 3.20
C PHE A 109 -6.25 7.16 3.84
N GLU A 110 -7.39 7.36 3.17
CA GLU A 110 -8.56 8.04 3.75
C GLU A 110 -9.19 7.23 4.89
N HIS A 111 -9.27 5.91 4.73
CA HIS A 111 -9.98 5.02 5.67
C HIS A 111 -9.05 4.37 6.71
N CYS A 112 -7.79 4.11 6.39
CA CYS A 112 -6.82 3.44 7.26
C CYS A 112 -5.76 4.42 7.80
N THR A 113 -6.20 5.49 8.47
CA THR A 113 -5.31 6.60 8.89
C THR A 113 -4.23 6.19 9.90
N ASP A 114 -4.50 5.18 10.73
CA ASP A 114 -3.58 4.72 11.77
C ASP A 114 -2.55 3.71 11.26
N CYS A 115 -2.63 3.32 9.99
CA CYS A 115 -1.70 2.37 9.38
C CYS A 115 -0.37 3.04 8.99
N TYR A 116 0.69 2.25 9.06
CA TYR A 116 2.00 2.64 8.50
C TYR A 116 2.26 1.90 7.20
N VAL A 117 3.03 2.52 6.30
CA VAL A 117 3.43 1.90 5.03
C VAL A 117 4.64 1.01 5.30
N PRO A 118 4.56 -0.30 5.05
CA PRO A 118 5.70 -1.19 5.24
C PRO A 118 6.79 -0.95 4.19
N VAL A 119 8.06 -1.17 4.57
CA VAL A 119 9.23 -0.99 3.69
C VAL A 119 9.12 -1.83 2.41
N GLU A 120 8.63 -3.06 2.52
CA GLU A 120 8.39 -3.95 1.37
C GLU A 120 7.47 -3.33 0.30
N VAL A 121 6.49 -2.52 0.70
CA VAL A 121 5.57 -1.84 -0.23
C VAL A 121 6.28 -0.71 -0.94
N VAL A 122 7.12 0.03 -0.21
CA VAL A 122 7.95 1.10 -0.76
C VAL A 122 8.93 0.56 -1.78
N GLU A 123 9.64 -0.51 -1.43
CA GLU A 123 10.55 -1.20 -2.32
C GLU A 123 9.85 -1.67 -3.59
N LYS A 124 8.66 -2.29 -3.44
CA LYS A 124 7.93 -2.77 -4.60
C LYS A 124 7.43 -1.64 -5.51
N ALA A 125 7.03 -0.51 -4.94
CA ALA A 125 6.59 0.65 -5.70
C ALA A 125 7.76 1.31 -6.46
N ALA A 126 8.95 1.37 -5.85
CA ALA A 126 10.17 1.85 -6.49
C ALA A 126 10.62 0.91 -7.62
N GLU A 127 10.67 -0.40 -7.37
CA GLU A 127 11.01 -1.42 -8.38
C GLU A 127 10.11 -1.32 -9.63
N LEU A 128 8.81 -1.05 -9.42
CA LEU A 128 7.83 -0.92 -10.50
C LEU A 128 7.76 0.51 -11.10
N GLY A 129 8.61 1.44 -10.67
CA GLY A 129 8.63 2.83 -11.14
C GLY A 129 7.33 3.59 -10.88
N LYS A 130 6.56 3.22 -9.86
CA LYS A 130 5.25 3.81 -9.54
C LYS A 130 5.39 5.14 -8.80
N LEU A 131 6.00 6.11 -9.46
CA LEU A 131 6.32 7.43 -8.89
C LEU A 131 5.09 8.15 -8.32
N HIS A 132 3.92 8.04 -8.97
CA HIS A 132 2.67 8.65 -8.50
C HIS A 132 2.20 8.08 -7.15
N ILE A 133 2.38 6.78 -6.93
CA ILE A 133 2.04 6.12 -5.66
C ILE A 133 3.07 6.47 -4.58
N LEU A 134 4.36 6.47 -4.94
CA LEU A 134 5.44 6.86 -4.00
C LEU A 134 5.26 8.29 -3.48
N LYS A 135 4.79 9.20 -4.33
CA LYS A 135 4.45 10.59 -3.96
C LYS A 135 3.35 10.67 -2.90
N PHE A 136 2.49 9.67 -2.81
CA PHE A 136 1.41 9.61 -1.84
C PHE A 136 1.90 9.18 -0.45
N PHE A 137 3.10 8.59 -0.35
CA PHE A 137 3.58 8.05 0.92
C PHE A 137 4.00 9.15 1.90
N PRO A 138 3.67 9.01 3.20
CA PRO A 138 4.05 9.97 4.23
C PRO A 138 5.57 10.25 4.30
N GLN A 139 5.95 11.46 4.69
CA GLN A 139 7.35 11.92 4.75
C GLN A 139 8.28 11.01 5.57
N ARG A 140 7.75 10.35 6.61
CA ARG A 140 8.51 9.37 7.42
C ARG A 140 9.06 8.18 6.61
N ASN A 141 8.50 7.91 5.42
CA ASN A 141 8.94 6.82 4.55
C ASN A 141 10.03 7.24 3.56
N VAL A 142 10.38 8.53 3.48
CA VAL A 142 11.35 9.03 2.50
C VAL A 142 12.67 8.29 2.57
N GLY A 143 13.22 8.03 3.77
CA GLY A 143 14.45 7.25 3.90
C GLY A 143 14.35 5.87 3.26
N ASN A 144 13.22 5.17 3.48
CA ASN A 144 12.95 3.89 2.86
C ASN A 144 12.80 4.00 1.32
N ILE A 145 12.16 5.08 0.83
CA ILE A 145 12.02 5.33 -0.61
C ILE A 145 13.39 5.59 -1.23
N MET A 146 14.26 6.35 -0.56
CA MET A 146 15.62 6.63 -1.00
C MET A 146 16.47 5.36 -1.08
N SER A 147 16.48 4.53 -0.03
CA SER A 147 17.22 3.27 -0.02
C SER A 147 16.69 2.29 -1.08
N ALA A 148 15.37 2.25 -1.30
CA ALA A 148 14.78 1.48 -2.39
C ALA A 148 15.21 2.00 -3.77
N ALA A 149 15.19 3.32 -3.97
CA ALA A 149 15.62 3.95 -5.22
C ALA A 149 17.09 3.63 -5.54
N VAL A 150 17.97 3.75 -4.54
CA VAL A 150 19.40 3.37 -4.62
C VAL A 150 19.56 1.91 -5.03
N ARG A 151 18.83 0.98 -4.38
CA ARG A 151 18.90 -0.45 -4.72
C ARG A 151 18.33 -0.79 -6.10
N SER A 152 17.35 -0.01 -6.57
CA SER A 152 16.78 -0.18 -7.91
C SER A 152 17.60 0.51 -9.02
N GLY A 153 18.53 1.39 -8.65
CA GLY A 153 19.26 2.24 -9.59
C GLY A 153 18.42 3.34 -10.25
N ASP A 154 17.26 3.69 -9.68
CA ASP A 154 16.36 4.70 -10.22
C ASP A 154 16.86 6.12 -9.88
N ILE A 155 17.89 6.56 -10.62
CA ILE A 155 18.46 7.92 -10.51
C ILE A 155 17.37 9.01 -10.66
N PRO A 156 16.42 8.93 -11.60
CA PRO A 156 15.31 9.90 -11.67
C PRO A 156 14.50 10.02 -10.37
N LEU A 157 14.17 8.90 -9.71
CA LEU A 157 13.50 8.91 -8.41
C LEU A 157 14.39 9.51 -7.31
N MET A 158 15.68 9.19 -7.31
CA MET A 158 16.66 9.74 -6.37
C MET A 158 16.79 11.27 -6.53
N GLU A 159 16.89 11.77 -7.76
CA GLU A 159 16.90 13.20 -8.07
C GLU A 159 15.61 13.88 -7.62
N TRP A 160 14.46 13.24 -7.87
CA TRP A 160 13.16 13.75 -7.45
C TRP A 160 13.10 13.89 -5.92
N LEU A 161 13.60 12.92 -5.15
CA LEU A 161 13.62 12.98 -3.68
C LEU A 161 14.47 14.14 -3.14
N ILE A 162 15.65 14.37 -3.72
CA ILE A 162 16.52 15.50 -3.32
C ILE A 162 15.88 16.84 -3.67
N ARG A 163 15.34 16.99 -4.89
CA ARG A 163 14.76 18.26 -5.37
C ARG A 163 13.55 18.72 -4.55
N ASN A 164 12.78 17.79 -3.98
CA ASN A 164 11.58 18.12 -3.20
C ASN A 164 11.85 18.33 -1.69
N GLU A 165 13.08 18.71 -1.32
CA GLU A 165 13.53 18.97 0.07
C GLU A 165 13.35 17.82 1.05
N PHE A 166 13.06 16.60 0.58
CA PHE A 166 12.92 15.46 1.48
C PHE A 166 14.25 15.05 2.12
N ASN A 167 15.38 15.55 1.61
CA ASN A 167 16.72 15.33 2.15
C ASN A 167 16.82 15.67 3.65
N ARG A 168 16.12 16.71 4.13
CA ARG A 168 16.10 17.08 5.56
C ARG A 168 15.36 16.09 6.46
N HIS A 169 14.55 15.21 5.86
CA HIS A 169 13.74 14.19 6.52
C HIS A 169 14.28 12.76 6.31
N ILE A 170 15.39 12.60 5.59
CA ILE A 170 16.14 11.34 5.50
C ILE A 170 16.90 11.18 6.81
N HIS A 171 16.21 10.70 7.85
CA HIS A 171 16.83 10.36 9.12
C HIS A 171 17.68 9.09 9.04
N ASP A 172 17.34 8.19 8.12
CA ASP A 172 18.07 6.97 7.83
C ASP A 172 18.63 7.10 6.40
N ARG A 173 19.89 7.49 6.29
CA ARG A 173 20.55 7.73 5.00
C ARG A 173 20.82 6.38 4.31
N PRO A 174 20.67 6.30 2.98
CA PRO A 174 21.06 5.11 2.23
C PRO A 174 22.56 4.85 2.43
N ARG A 175 22.94 3.58 2.61
CA ARG A 175 24.36 3.20 2.75
C ARG A 175 24.99 3.01 1.39
N ILE A 176 26.26 3.39 1.23
CA ILE A 176 26.97 3.16 -0.03
C ILE A 176 27.02 1.67 -0.41
N SER A 177 27.05 0.78 0.59
CA SER A 177 26.98 -0.66 0.39
C SER A 177 25.74 -1.09 -0.39
N ASP A 178 24.61 -0.40 -0.21
CA ASP A 178 23.37 -0.71 -0.92
C ASP A 178 23.51 -0.45 -2.42
N ALA A 179 24.28 0.58 -2.81
CA ALA A 179 24.61 0.86 -4.20
C ALA A 179 25.65 -0.11 -4.75
N VAL A 180 26.69 -0.44 -3.99
CA VAL A 180 27.76 -1.36 -4.42
C VAL A 180 27.20 -2.75 -4.71
N LEU A 181 26.26 -3.25 -3.89
CA LEU A 181 25.63 -4.56 -4.10
C LEU A 181 24.82 -4.64 -5.40
N THR A 182 24.39 -3.51 -5.94
CA THR A 182 23.67 -3.47 -7.24
C THR A 182 24.61 -3.48 -8.45
N GLY A 183 25.91 -3.27 -8.24
CA GLY A 183 26.88 -3.10 -9.31
C GLY A 183 26.71 -1.80 -10.12
N SER A 184 25.86 -0.87 -9.68
CA SER A 184 25.61 0.37 -10.42
C SER A 184 26.62 1.46 -10.05
N LEU A 185 27.70 1.53 -10.83
CA LEU A 185 28.71 2.59 -10.70
C LEU A 185 28.10 4.00 -10.83
N GLU A 186 27.03 4.15 -11.61
CA GLU A 186 26.33 5.42 -11.76
C GLU A 186 25.66 5.86 -10.45
N VAL A 187 25.03 4.95 -9.73
CA VAL A 187 24.39 5.22 -8.42
C VAL A 187 25.45 5.57 -7.38
N VAL A 188 26.58 4.84 -7.38
CA VAL A 188 27.72 5.09 -6.48
C VAL A 188 28.30 6.49 -6.72
N LYS A 189 28.57 6.87 -7.97
CA LYS A 189 29.00 8.23 -8.35
C LYS A 189 27.98 9.29 -7.96
N TRP A 190 26.70 9.00 -8.15
CA TRP A 190 25.64 9.92 -7.78
C TRP A 190 25.61 10.18 -6.27
N MET A 191 25.73 9.13 -5.44
CA MET A 191 25.72 9.25 -3.97
C MET A 191 26.89 10.10 -3.47
N TYR A 192 28.08 9.91 -4.03
CA TYR A 192 29.27 10.69 -3.70
C TYR A 192 29.08 12.18 -4.04
N ASN A 193 28.62 12.47 -5.26
CA ASN A 193 28.41 13.84 -5.72
C ASN A 193 27.35 14.61 -4.91
N HIS A 194 26.43 13.90 -4.24
CA HIS A 194 25.36 14.50 -3.44
C HIS A 194 25.59 14.41 -1.92
N GLY A 195 26.78 13.98 -1.47
CA GLY A 195 27.14 13.95 -0.05
C GLY A 195 26.42 12.88 0.78
N PHE A 196 26.06 11.76 0.15
CA PHE A 196 25.50 10.57 0.80
C PHE A 196 26.58 9.56 1.24
N THR A 197 27.85 9.95 1.18
CA THR A 197 29.01 9.13 1.55
C THR A 197 29.79 9.80 2.67
N ASP A 198 30.27 9.01 3.62
CA ASP A 198 31.14 9.49 4.69
C ASP A 198 32.62 9.22 4.35
N ASN A 199 33.55 9.82 5.11
CA ASN A 199 35.00 9.65 4.87
C ASN A 199 35.49 8.19 4.90
N GLY A 200 34.71 7.27 5.50
CA GLY A 200 34.99 5.83 5.50
C GLY A 200 34.63 5.10 4.20
N ASP A 201 33.88 5.73 3.31
CA ASP A 201 33.34 5.12 2.09
C ASP A 201 34.24 5.32 0.86
N GLU A 202 35.32 6.10 0.97
CA GLU A 202 36.27 6.36 -0.14
C GLU A 202 36.92 5.08 -0.67
N ALA A 203 37.22 4.11 0.20
CA ALA A 203 37.78 2.82 -0.20
C ALA A 203 36.79 2.00 -1.04
N LEU A 204 35.50 2.05 -0.72
CA LEU A 204 34.43 1.40 -1.48
C LEU A 204 34.16 2.11 -2.81
N MET A 205 34.23 3.45 -2.84
CA MET A 205 34.14 4.24 -4.08
C MET A 205 35.26 3.90 -5.07
N ASN A 206 36.49 3.79 -4.57
CA ASN A 206 37.66 3.44 -5.39
C ASN A 206 37.56 2.01 -5.92
N ALA A 207 37.06 1.07 -5.10
CA ALA A 207 36.80 -0.31 -5.51
C ALA A 207 35.67 -0.41 -6.55
N ALA A 208 34.63 0.42 -6.46
CA ALA A 208 33.56 0.43 -7.48
C ALA A 208 33.98 1.12 -8.79
N SER A 209 34.89 2.11 -8.73
CA SER A 209 35.32 2.91 -9.89
C SER A 209 36.42 2.26 -10.72
N ASN A 210 37.22 1.38 -10.11
CA ASN A 210 38.06 0.45 -10.81
C ASN A 210 37.19 -0.76 -11.14
N ASP A 211 37.07 -1.18 -12.40
CA ASP A 211 36.28 -2.34 -12.89
C ASP A 211 36.58 -3.71 -12.21
N ASP A 212 37.36 -3.74 -11.14
CA ASP A 212 37.62 -4.90 -10.29
C ASP A 212 36.42 -5.11 -9.36
N LEU A 213 35.53 -6.04 -9.72
CA LEU A 213 35.09 -7.12 -8.82
C LEU A 213 34.16 -8.05 -9.59
N GLU A 214 34.76 -9.07 -10.21
CA GLU A 214 34.17 -10.42 -10.21
C GLU A 214 33.90 -10.83 -8.75
N MET A 215 32.78 -10.39 -8.17
CA MET A 215 32.30 -10.95 -6.90
C MET A 215 31.72 -12.35 -7.16
N LYS A 216 32.59 -13.33 -7.43
CA LYS A 216 32.26 -14.73 -7.14
C LYS A 216 32.44 -14.95 -5.64
N PRO A 217 31.45 -15.51 -4.92
CA PRO A 217 31.68 -15.96 -3.56
C PRO A 217 32.67 -17.13 -3.62
N GLN A 218 33.84 -16.96 -3.02
CA GLN A 218 34.74 -18.08 -2.74
C GLN A 218 34.19 -18.90 -1.56
N PRO A 219 34.40 -20.23 -1.54
CA PRO A 219 33.60 -21.20 -0.78
C PRO A 219 33.72 -21.10 0.74
#